data_AF-A0A8H3V0B8-F1
#
_entry.id   AF-A0A8H3V0B8-F1
#
_cell.length_a   1.000
_cell.length_b   1.000
_cell.length_c   1.000
_cell.angle_alpha   90.00
_cell.angle_beta   90.00
_cell.angle_gamma   90.00
#
_symmetry.space_group_name_H-M   'P 1'
#
loop_
_entity.id
_entity.type
_entity.pdbx_description
1 polymer ?
#
loop_
_entity_poly.entity_id
_entity_poly.type
_entity_poly.pdbx_seq_one_letter_code
_entity_poly.pdbx_strand_id
1 'polypeptide(L)'
;MVFYSPAFSDFMAIALAALSVVSISQFPSWRSEVDDLTGDELDIKDFPSQFILQTSVTATCCAAIFALMAALWQHTAAVTLASLVESLGLGNVKASVGSASASLVWAGCTLLLVEALWLLRVALRIWIFNETLDREELARRCRP
;
A
#
# COMPACT_ATOMS: atom_id res chain seq x y z
N MET A 1 2.85 -24.49 -22.48
CA MET A 1 2.01 -24.03 -21.35
C MET A 1 2.96 -23.77 -20.19
N VAL A 2 3.28 -22.50 -19.93
CA VAL A 2 4.27 -22.13 -18.89
C VAL A 2 3.58 -22.24 -17.54
N PHE A 3 3.94 -23.25 -16.76
CA PHE A 3 3.50 -23.38 -15.37
C PHE A 3 4.19 -22.29 -14.54
N TYR A 4 3.53 -21.16 -14.34
CA TYR A 4 3.93 -20.22 -13.30
C TYR A 4 3.76 -20.93 -11.96
N SER A 5 4.88 -21.23 -11.30
CA SER A 5 4.86 -21.77 -9.95
C SER A 5 4.21 -20.73 -9.02
N PRO A 6 3.17 -21.10 -8.25
CA PRO A 6 2.46 -20.15 -7.37
C PRO A 6 3.40 -19.45 -6.38
N ALA A 7 4.53 -20.08 -6.06
CA ALA A 7 5.56 -19.49 -5.21
C ALA A 7 6.15 -18.17 -5.75
N PHE A 8 6.26 -17.99 -7.07
CA PHE A 8 6.87 -16.78 -7.64
C PHE A 8 6.01 -15.52 -7.40
N SER A 9 4.69 -15.68 -7.39
CA SER A 9 3.73 -14.61 -7.07
C SER A 9 3.90 -14.13 -5.62
N ASP A 10 4.06 -15.07 -4.69
CA ASP A 10 4.08 -14.79 -3.25
C ASP A 10 5.35 -14.03 -2.83
N PHE A 11 6.52 -14.40 -3.38
CA PHE A 11 7.76 -13.66 -3.12
C PHE A 11 7.70 -12.23 -3.64
N MET A 12 7.04 -12.02 -4.78
CA MET A 12 6.91 -10.69 -5.37
C MET A 12 5.96 -9.81 -4.56
N ALA A 13 4.85 -10.36 -4.05
CA ALA A 13 3.94 -9.65 -3.16
C ALA A 13 4.63 -9.23 -1.84
N ILE A 14 5.43 -10.12 -1.24
CA ILE A 14 6.20 -9.81 -0.03
C ILE A 14 7.26 -8.74 -0.30
N ALA A 15 7.98 -8.83 -1.43
CA ALA A 15 8.98 -7.84 -1.81
C ALA A 15 8.35 -6.46 -2.03
N LEU A 16 7.20 -6.39 -2.71
CA LEU A 16 6.46 -5.14 -2.91
C LEU A 16 5.91 -4.58 -1.59
N ALA A 17 5.41 -5.43 -0.68
CA ALA A 17 4.94 -5.02 0.63
C ALA A 17 6.07 -4.50 1.53
N ALA A 18 7.27 -5.09 1.44
CA ALA A 18 8.44 -4.55 2.13
C ALA A 18 8.84 -3.17 1.57
N LEU A 19 8.78 -3.01 0.24
CA LEU A 19 9.08 -1.75 -0.44
C LEU A 19 8.05 -0.65 -0.11
N SER A 20 6.80 -1.03 0.10
CA SER A 20 5.70 -0.15 0.45
C SER A 20 5.83 0.35 1.91
N VAL A 21 6.15 -0.54 2.85
CA VAL A 21 6.51 -0.16 4.24
C VAL A 21 7.72 0.78 4.29
N VAL A 22 8.75 0.55 3.46
CA VAL A 22 9.90 1.46 3.33
C VAL A 22 9.49 2.84 2.77
N SER A 23 8.44 2.90 1.95
CA SER A 23 7.92 4.16 1.41
C SER A 23 7.26 5.03 2.49
N ILE A 24 6.75 4.44 3.58
CA ILE A 24 6.28 5.21 4.76
C ILE A 24 7.44 5.96 5.43
N SER A 25 8.65 5.39 5.40
CA SER A 25 9.85 6.02 5.98
C SER A 25 10.35 7.23 5.18
N GLN A 26 9.89 7.42 3.94
CA GLN A 26 10.35 8.52 3.08
C GLN A 26 9.69 9.86 3.43
N PHE A 27 8.76 9.90 4.39
CA PHE A 27 8.07 11.13 4.78
C PHE A 27 8.07 11.34 6.31
N PRO A 28 8.39 12.53 6.85
CA PRO A 28 8.90 13.78 6.23
C PRO A 28 10.27 14.25 6.78
N SER A 29 11.19 14.64 5.90
CA SER A 29 12.37 15.43 6.27
C SER A 29 11.94 16.86 6.55
N TRP A 30 12.21 17.37 7.74
CA TRP A 30 12.17 18.81 8.01
C TRP A 30 13.46 19.38 7.44
N ARG A 31 13.37 20.31 6.49
CA ARG A 31 14.53 21.01 5.95
C ARG A 31 14.40 22.47 6.38
N SER A 32 15.25 22.86 7.32
CA SER A 32 15.38 24.25 7.72
C SER A 32 16.19 24.96 6.64
N GLU A 33 15.56 25.90 5.94
CA GLU A 33 16.26 26.85 5.07
C GLU A 33 16.35 28.18 5.80
N VAL A 34 17.54 28.80 5.76
CA VAL A 34 17.75 30.14 6.32
C VAL A 34 17.38 31.15 5.22
N ASP A 35 16.42 32.03 5.50
CA ASP A 35 16.01 33.07 4.56
C ASP A 35 17.13 34.11 4.39
N ASP A 36 17.69 34.24 3.19
CA ASP A 36 18.80 35.16 2.87
C ASP A 36 18.44 36.65 3.08
N LEU A 37 17.15 36.99 3.17
CA LEU A 37 16.66 38.38 3.34
C LEU A 37 16.37 38.75 4.80
N THR A 38 15.90 37.81 5.62
CA THR A 38 15.44 38.08 7.00
C THR A 38 16.35 37.44 8.05
N GLY A 39 17.17 36.45 7.66
CA GLY A 39 18.00 35.66 8.58
C GLY A 39 17.20 34.74 9.51
N ASP A 40 15.91 34.54 9.22
CA ASP A 40 15.00 33.73 10.03
C ASP A 40 15.04 32.26 9.56
N GLU A 41 15.05 31.32 10.50
CA GLU A 41 15.03 29.89 10.20
C GLU A 41 13.59 29.49 9.82
N LEU A 42 13.32 29.39 8.51
CA LEU A 42 12.05 28.90 8.02
C LEU A 42 12.11 27.39 7.92
N ASP A 43 11.35 26.72 8.78
CA ASP A 43 11.21 25.27 8.77
C ASP A 43 10.18 24.88 7.69
N ILE A 44 10.68 24.64 6.48
CA ILE A 44 9.84 24.32 5.33
C ILE A 44 9.57 22.81 5.31
N LYS A 45 8.30 22.47 5.38
CA LYS A 45 7.81 21.11 5.13
C LYS A 45 7.83 20.89 3.62
N ASP A 46 8.80 20.13 3.12
CA ASP A 46 8.83 19.74 1.70
C ASP A 46 7.54 18.98 1.35
N PHE A 47 6.72 19.56 0.48
CA PHE A 47 5.60 18.85 -0.10
C PHE A 47 6.15 17.70 -0.97
N PRO A 48 5.58 16.48 -0.85
CA PRO A 48 6.05 15.36 -1.64
C PRO A 48 5.93 15.66 -3.13
N SER A 49 6.98 15.33 -3.89
CA SER A 49 6.93 15.47 -5.34
C SER A 49 5.82 14.57 -5.93
N GLN A 50 5.07 15.09 -6.89
CA GLN A 50 3.95 14.34 -7.48
C GLN A 50 4.39 12.99 -8.09
N PHE A 51 5.64 12.91 -8.56
CA PHE A 51 6.22 11.69 -9.11
C PHE A 51 6.37 10.57 -8.07
N ILE A 52 6.83 10.90 -6.86
CA ILE A 52 6.99 9.91 -5.78
C ILE A 52 5.61 9.44 -5.28
N LEU A 53 4.64 10.36 -5.19
CA LEU A 53 3.28 10.01 -4.81
C LEU A 53 2.62 9.09 -5.85
N GLN A 54 2.75 9.41 -7.13
CA GLN A 54 2.15 8.63 -8.21
C GLN A 54 2.75 7.22 -8.30
N THR A 55 4.08 7.11 -8.23
CA THR A 55 4.77 5.80 -8.23
C THR A 55 4.39 4.96 -7.01
N SER A 56 4.30 5.57 -5.82
CA SER A 56 3.87 4.87 -4.60
C SER A 56 2.44 4.35 -4.71
N VAL A 57 1.51 5.16 -5.23
CA VAL A 57 0.10 4.77 -5.42
C VAL A 57 -0.02 3.64 -6.44
N THR A 58 0.68 3.72 -7.58
CA THR A 58 0.65 2.66 -8.59
C THR A 58 1.27 1.36 -8.07
N ALA A 59 2.40 1.44 -7.37
CA ALA A 59 3.06 0.28 -6.77
C ALA A 59 2.16 -0.40 -5.73
N THR A 60 1.50 0.38 -4.86
CA THR A 60 0.57 -0.13 -3.84
C THR A 60 -0.64 -0.81 -4.48
N CYS A 61 -1.18 -0.23 -5.57
CA CYS A 61 -2.31 -0.82 -6.30
C CYS A 61 -1.92 -2.18 -6.93
N CYS A 62 -0.76 -2.26 -7.58
CA CYS A 62 -0.24 -3.51 -8.11
C CYS A 62 0.00 -4.54 -6.99
N ALA A 63 0.62 -4.14 -5.88
CA ALA A 63 0.86 -4.99 -4.72
C ALA A 63 -0.45 -5.57 -4.15
N ALA A 64 -1.49 -4.74 -4.03
CA ALA A 64 -2.80 -5.16 -3.54
C ALA A 64 -3.44 -6.23 -4.44
N ILE A 65 -3.36 -6.08 -5.77
CA ILE A 65 -3.91 -7.06 -6.72
C ILE A 65 -3.19 -8.41 -6.58
N PHE A 66 -1.85 -8.41 -6.56
CA PHE A 66 -1.07 -9.63 -6.41
C PHE A 66 -1.31 -10.30 -5.06
N ALA A 67 -1.36 -9.53 -3.98
CA ALA A 67 -1.64 -10.03 -2.64
C ALA A 67 -3.05 -10.65 -2.54
N LEU A 68 -4.07 -10.01 -3.13
CA LEU A 68 -5.42 -10.56 -3.18
C LEU A 68 -5.49 -11.84 -3.99
N MET A 69 -4.82 -11.89 -5.15
CA MET A 69 -4.75 -13.08 -5.99
C MET A 69 -4.08 -14.25 -5.25
N ALA A 70 -2.97 -13.98 -4.56
CA ALA A 70 -2.25 -14.96 -3.75
C ALA A 70 -3.12 -15.49 -2.59
N ALA A 71 -3.78 -14.61 -1.83
CA ALA A 71 -4.63 -14.99 -0.72
C ALA A 71 -5.83 -15.86 -1.18
N LEU A 72 -6.46 -15.49 -2.31
CA LEU A 72 -7.53 -16.28 -2.90
C LEU A 72 -7.04 -17.66 -3.35
N TRP A 73 -5.86 -17.72 -3.96
CA TRP A 73 -5.26 -18.98 -4.38
C TRP A 73 -4.90 -19.90 -3.20
N GLN A 74 -4.37 -19.34 -2.12
CA GLN A 74 -4.07 -20.10 -0.90
C GLN A 74 -5.36 -20.62 -0.25
N HIS A 75 -6.44 -19.84 -0.28
CA HIS A 75 -7.74 -20.27 0.24
C HIS A 75 -8.37 -21.40 -0.60
N THR A 76 -8.32 -21.33 -1.94
CA THR A 76 -8.87 -22.38 -2.81
C THR A 76 -8.05 -23.66 -2.74
N ALA A 77 -6.72 -23.56 -2.73
CA ALA A 77 -5.83 -24.71 -2.56
C ALA A 77 -6.06 -25.41 -1.21
N ALA A 78 -6.17 -24.63 -0.12
CA ALA A 78 -6.43 -25.17 1.20
C ALA A 78 -7.78 -25.89 1.30
N VAL A 79 -8.85 -25.30 0.73
CA VAL A 79 -10.19 -25.93 0.69
C VAL A 79 -10.17 -27.20 -0.16
N THR A 80 -9.53 -27.17 -1.33
CA THR A 80 -9.47 -28.34 -2.23
C THR A 80 -8.74 -29.50 -1.57
N LEU A 81 -7.60 -29.23 -0.92
CA LEU A 81 -6.85 -30.25 -0.20
C LEU A 81 -7.63 -30.78 1.01
N ALA A 82 -8.32 -29.90 1.75
CA ALA A 82 -9.18 -30.32 2.85
C ALA A 82 -10.30 -31.25 2.38
N SER A 83 -11.03 -30.89 1.32
CA SER A 83 -12.08 -31.72 0.74
C SER A 83 -11.55 -33.07 0.21
N LEU A 84 -10.36 -33.08 -0.39
CA LEU A 84 -9.73 -34.32 -0.86
C LEU A 84 -9.36 -35.24 0.31
N VAL A 85 -8.77 -34.70 1.37
CA VAL A 85 -8.41 -35.47 2.57
C VAL A 85 -9.65 -36.02 3.28
N GLU A 86 -10.70 -35.21 3.41
CA GLU A 86 -11.97 -35.67 3.99
C GLU A 86 -12.65 -36.76 3.15
N SER A 87 -12.58 -36.63 1.82
CA SER A 87 -13.12 -37.63 0.88
C SER A 87 -12.36 -38.96 0.94
N LEU A 88 -11.03 -38.91 1.13
CA LEU A 88 -10.19 -40.11 1.26
C LEU A 88 -10.24 -40.72 2.68
N GLY A 89 -10.52 -39.91 3.69
CA GLY A 89 -10.59 -40.32 5.09
C GLY A 89 -11.86 -41.07 5.49
N LEU A 90 -12.78 -41.33 4.54
CA LEU A 90 -14.06 -42.03 4.76
C LEU A 90 -14.85 -41.50 5.98
N GLY A 91 -14.76 -40.18 6.25
CA GLY A 91 -15.42 -39.52 7.38
C GLY A 91 -14.71 -39.61 8.74
N ASN A 92 -13.56 -40.27 8.85
CA ASN A 92 -12.81 -40.41 10.11
C ASN A 92 -11.71 -39.35 10.30
N VAL A 93 -11.36 -38.60 9.25
CA VAL A 93 -10.33 -37.55 9.29
C VAL A 93 -10.98 -36.22 8.90
N LYS A 94 -10.92 -35.23 9.81
CA LYS A 94 -11.30 -33.84 9.52
C LYS A 94 -10.06 -33.05 9.17
N ALA A 95 -10.07 -32.41 8.01
CA ALA A 95 -9.00 -31.52 7.61
C ALA A 95 -9.32 -30.10 8.09
N SER A 96 -8.40 -29.49 8.84
CA SER A 96 -8.51 -28.11 9.29
C SER A 96 -7.36 -27.31 8.70
N VAL A 97 -7.68 -26.17 8.09
CA VAL A 97 -6.67 -25.21 7.63
C VAL A 97 -6.08 -24.53 8.86
N GLY A 98 -4.75 -24.47 8.96
CA GLY A 98 -4.07 -23.83 10.07
C GLY A 98 -4.54 -22.37 10.23
N SER A 99 -5.23 -22.08 11.33
CA SER A 99 -5.75 -20.75 11.62
C SER A 99 -4.63 -19.71 11.70
N ALA A 100 -3.48 -20.08 12.27
CA ALA A 100 -2.29 -19.24 12.33
C ALA A 100 -1.80 -18.82 10.94
N SER A 101 -1.67 -19.78 9.99
CA SER A 101 -1.26 -19.48 8.62
C SER A 101 -2.27 -18.61 7.88
N ALA A 102 -3.58 -18.90 8.02
CA ALA A 102 -4.61 -18.08 7.40
C ALA A 102 -4.60 -16.64 7.94
N SER A 103 -4.39 -16.47 9.25
CA SER A 103 -4.37 -15.15 9.89
C SER A 103 -3.22 -14.26 9.41
N LEU A 104 -2.03 -14.82 9.16
CA LEU A 104 -0.88 -14.05 8.66
C LEU A 104 -1.09 -13.51 7.25
N VAL A 105 -1.75 -14.29 6.39
CA VAL A 105 -2.06 -13.90 5.01
C VAL A 105 -3.05 -12.74 4.99
N TRP A 106 -4.14 -12.87 5.75
CA TRP A 106 -5.14 -11.81 5.87
C TRP A 106 -4.59 -10.57 6.57
N ALA A 107 -3.73 -10.74 7.58
CA ALA A 107 -3.04 -9.62 8.22
C ALA A 107 -2.20 -8.83 7.20
N GLY A 108 -1.44 -9.50 6.33
CA GLY A 108 -0.71 -8.85 5.23
C GLY A 108 -1.64 -8.09 4.27
N CYS A 109 -2.77 -8.68 3.90
CA CYS A 109 -3.76 -8.03 3.05
C CYS A 109 -4.38 -6.78 3.72
N THR A 110 -4.64 -6.83 5.03
CA THR A 110 -5.15 -5.68 5.79
C THR A 110 -4.12 -4.56 5.92
N LEU A 111 -2.83 -4.88 6.05
CA LEU A 111 -1.77 -3.87 6.10
C LEU A 111 -1.67 -3.11 4.78
N LEU A 112 -1.76 -3.80 3.64
CA LEU A 112 -1.80 -3.16 2.31
C LEU A 112 -3.03 -2.25 2.13
N LEU A 113 -4.18 -2.62 2.69
CA LEU A 113 -5.36 -1.75 2.70
C LEU A 113 -5.15 -0.49 3.55
N VAL A 114 -4.55 -0.64 4.73
CA VAL A 114 -4.22 0.50 5.61
C VAL A 114 -3.27 1.46 4.90
N GLU A 115 -2.26 0.94 4.22
CA GLU A 115 -1.34 1.75 3.42
C GLU A 115 -2.03 2.45 2.26
N ALA A 116 -2.89 1.77 1.52
CA ALA A 116 -3.66 2.38 0.44
C ALA A 116 -4.53 3.55 0.96
N LEU A 117 -5.17 3.38 2.13
CA LEU A 117 -5.94 4.43 2.78
C LEU A 117 -5.05 5.60 3.24
N TRP A 118 -3.84 5.32 3.70
CA TRP A 118 -2.86 6.34 4.08
C TRP A 118 -2.43 7.18 2.87
N LEU A 119 -2.01 6.53 1.79
CA LEU A 119 -1.62 7.23 0.55
C LEU A 119 -2.79 8.03 -0.04
N LEU A 120 -4.01 7.49 0.02
CA LEU A 120 -5.22 8.21 -0.38
C LEU A 120 -5.43 9.48 0.44
N ARG A 121 -5.26 9.41 1.77
CA ARG A 121 -5.36 10.59 2.66
C ARG A 121 -4.32 11.64 2.29
N VAL A 122 -3.06 11.23 2.04
CA VAL A 122 -1.97 12.14 1.66
C VAL A 122 -2.27 12.82 0.32
N ALA A 123 -2.70 12.05 -0.69
CA ALA A 123 -3.06 12.58 -2.00
C ALA A 123 -4.20 13.60 -1.91
N LEU A 124 -5.25 13.31 -1.11
CA LEU A 124 -6.37 14.22 -0.92
C LEU A 124 -5.95 15.53 -0.24
N ARG A 125 -5.03 15.46 0.74
CA ARG A 125 -4.50 16.65 1.44
C ARG A 125 -3.73 17.59 0.51
N ILE A 126 -2.95 17.03 -0.41
CA ILE A 126 -2.19 17.82 -1.39
C ILE A 126 -3.14 18.45 -2.41
N TRP A 127 -4.13 17.68 -2.88
CA TRP A 127 -5.11 18.17 -3.84
C TRP A 127 -5.92 19.36 -3.29
N ILE A 128 -6.44 19.24 -2.06
CA ILE A 128 -7.21 20.32 -1.45
C ILE A 128 -6.34 21.56 -1.18
N PHE A 129 -5.09 21.36 -0.77
CA PHE A 129 -4.17 22.47 -0.50
C PHE A 129 -3.86 23.26 -1.78
N ASN A 130 -3.60 22.57 -2.89
CA ASN A 130 -3.34 23.23 -4.18
C ASN A 130 -4.57 23.99 -4.69
N GLU A 131 -5.77 23.45 -4.55
CA GLU A 131 -7.01 24.14 -4.92
C GLU A 131 -7.22 25.41 -4.08
N THR A 132 -6.91 25.38 -2.79
CA THR A 132 -7.02 26.58 -1.95
C THR A 132 -5.99 27.65 -2.32
N LEU A 133 -4.75 27.27 -2.62
CA LEU A 133 -3.72 28.20 -3.04
C LEU A 133 -4.06 28.89 -4.36
N ASP A 134 -4.53 28.13 -5.36
CA ASP A 134 -4.92 28.69 -6.65
C ASP A 134 -6.07 29.71 -6.50
N ARG A 135 -7.07 29.41 -5.66
CA ARG A 135 -8.16 30.34 -5.35
C ARG A 135 -7.67 31.64 -4.71
N GLU A 136 -6.69 31.56 -3.80
CA GLU A 136 -6.12 32.74 -3.16
C GLU A 136 -5.29 33.60 -4.13
N GLU A 137 -4.54 32.98 -5.04
CA GLU A 137 -3.81 33.70 -6.09
C GLU A 137 -4.75 34.41 -7.06
N LEU A 138 -5.81 33.74 -7.50
CA LEU A 138 -6.85 34.35 -8.34
C LEU A 138 -7.54 35.52 -7.62
N ALA A 139 -7.84 35.38 -6.33
CA ALA A 139 -8.43 36.45 -5.53
C ALA A 139 -7.47 37.64 -5.34
N ARG A 140 -6.15 37.42 -5.25
CA ARG A 140 -5.15 38.50 -5.27
C ARG A 140 -5.07 39.19 -6.61
N ARG A 141 -5.13 38.44 -7.72
CA ARG A 141 -5.03 38.99 -9.09
C ARG A 141 -6.21 39.88 -9.47
N CYS A 142 -7.40 39.62 -8.92
CA CYS A 142 -8.62 40.39 -9.18
C CYS A 142 -8.86 41.53 -8.18
N ARG A 143 -7.98 41.74 -7.20
CA ARG A 143 -8.07 42.88 -6.28
C ARG A 143 -7.53 44.14 -6.99
N PRO A 144 -8.32 45.21 -7.14
CA PRO A 144 -7.96 46.41 -7.92
C PRO A 144 -6.83 47.23 -7.28
#